data_AF-A0A554J685-F1
#
_entry.id   AF-A0A554J685-F1
#
_cell.length_a   1.000
_cell.length_b   1.000
_cell.length_c   1.000
_cell.angle_alpha   90.00
_cell.angle_beta   90.00
_cell.angle_gamma   90.00
#
_symmetry.space_group_name_H-M   'P 1'
#
loop_
_entity.id
_entity.type
_entity.pdbx_description
1 polymer ?
#
loop_
_entity_poly.entity_id
_entity_poly.type
_entity_poly.pdbx_seq_one_letter_code
_entity_poly.pdbx_strand_id
1 'polypeptide(L)'
;MAEGQPKQVARLRPSGFATLRRDETSPRHSASVETRHCGVVPPKSGTKPNGRGAGNRTPDLMDPIHARCHFATPRFFVRFIHVIVLNMEERVYRNGIRHPPRTKSTARLLRRKGFTHREIAVKLGISLGSADLWTKGIVLTSEQQHEVFVRRTEKVYTPALRARIARRSRIVLAPYLFGKKYTREDLLKKIQKFFQECGRIPFKRELGNTRAFRDHFGSWNAAIKAAGFEPNPVYFAKKVIASDGHKCDSILEGLVDDWLTRNHIPHSRGFRYGSTRLRADFFVYPNIVVEFFGLAGVHKNYDRLLKAKRVFCQRNGYRLIELYIDDLLPKSCLDDILGFLKEKPE
;
A
#
# COMPACT_ATOMS: atom_id res chain seq x y z
N MET A 1 18.38 1.42 -65.21
CA MET A 1 18.52 2.81 -64.74
C MET A 1 17.87 2.86 -63.37
N ALA A 2 18.66 2.75 -62.30
CA ALA A 2 19.14 3.88 -61.48
C ALA A 2 17.95 4.63 -60.86
N GLU A 3 17.74 4.79 -59.55
CA GLU A 3 18.61 4.81 -58.37
C GLU A 3 17.70 4.88 -57.13
N GLY A 4 18.24 4.60 -55.93
CA GLY A 4 17.71 5.20 -54.70
C GLY A 4 17.55 4.28 -53.48
N GLN A 5 18.67 3.86 -52.87
CA GLN A 5 18.67 3.30 -51.51
C GLN A 5 18.33 4.37 -50.46
N PRO A 6 17.58 4.06 -49.38
CA PRO A 6 17.39 4.98 -48.27
C PRO A 6 18.57 4.94 -47.29
N LYS A 7 19.17 6.12 -47.05
CA LYS A 7 20.26 6.35 -46.08
C LYS A 7 19.80 6.10 -44.64
N GLN A 8 20.53 5.24 -43.93
CA GLN A 8 20.46 5.12 -42.47
C GLN A 8 21.04 6.37 -41.82
N VAL A 9 20.26 7.04 -40.97
CA VAL A 9 20.74 8.14 -40.10
C VAL A 9 20.93 7.58 -38.70
N ALA A 10 22.20 7.40 -38.32
CA ALA A 10 22.62 7.07 -36.97
C ALA A 10 22.25 8.21 -36.00
N ARG A 11 21.47 7.90 -34.95
CA ARG A 11 21.31 8.80 -33.80
C ARG A 11 22.26 8.37 -32.69
N LEU A 12 23.27 9.21 -32.48
CA LEU A 12 24.21 9.19 -31.37
C LEU A 12 23.46 9.27 -30.03
N ARG A 13 23.81 8.38 -29.09
CA ARG A 13 23.39 8.45 -27.68
C ARG A 13 24.26 9.48 -26.95
N PRO A 14 23.69 10.41 -26.17
CA PRO A 14 24.50 11.21 -25.26
C PRO A 14 24.88 10.40 -24.02
N SER A 15 26.17 10.45 -23.74
CA SER A 15 26.89 9.90 -22.59
C SER A 15 26.64 10.69 -21.31
N GLY A 16 26.73 9.98 -20.17
CA GLY A 16 27.29 10.51 -18.92
C GLY A 16 26.45 11.49 -18.10
N PHE A 17 25.79 10.99 -17.06
CA PHE A 17 25.61 11.77 -15.83
C PHE A 17 26.12 10.94 -14.65
N ALA A 18 27.16 11.49 -14.01
CA ALA A 18 27.93 10.89 -12.94
C ALA A 18 27.12 10.79 -11.64
N THR A 19 27.30 9.66 -10.96
CA THR A 19 26.84 9.39 -9.60
C THR A 19 27.73 10.12 -8.59
N LEU A 20 27.19 11.15 -7.93
CA LEU A 20 27.83 11.73 -6.76
C LEU A 20 27.59 10.84 -5.55
N ARG A 21 28.66 10.18 -5.09
CA ARG A 21 28.80 9.61 -3.75
C ARG A 21 28.62 10.74 -2.74
N ARG A 22 27.84 10.51 -1.68
CA ARG A 22 27.90 11.32 -0.46
C ARG A 22 28.64 10.51 0.58
N ASP A 23 29.77 11.07 0.98
CA ASP A 23 30.63 10.60 2.05
C ASP A 23 29.91 10.62 3.39
N GLU A 24 30.17 9.55 4.14
CA GLU A 24 29.94 9.44 5.57
C GLU A 24 30.91 10.36 6.32
N THR A 25 30.46 11.05 7.37
CA THR A 25 31.27 11.33 8.58
C THR A 25 30.44 12.02 9.69
N SER A 26 30.46 11.35 10.86
CA SER A 26 30.38 11.88 12.24
C SER A 26 29.09 12.46 12.85
N PRO A 27 28.95 12.50 14.19
CA PRO A 27 29.46 11.57 15.23
C PRO A 27 28.36 11.12 16.23
N ARG A 28 28.65 10.03 16.96
CA ARG A 28 27.84 9.51 18.05
C ARG A 28 28.03 10.37 19.31
N HIS A 29 26.94 10.84 19.90
CA HIS A 29 26.93 11.28 21.29
C HIS A 29 26.38 10.16 22.19
N SER A 30 27.27 9.68 23.05
CA SER A 30 27.00 8.91 24.26
C SER A 30 26.31 9.79 25.31
N ALA A 31 25.20 9.30 25.87
CA ALA A 31 24.65 9.80 27.13
C ALA A 31 24.10 8.62 27.94
N SER A 32 24.98 8.14 28.81
CA SER A 32 24.77 7.83 30.23
C SER A 32 23.42 7.27 30.68
N VAL A 33 23.51 6.03 31.13
CA VAL A 33 22.58 5.32 32.01
C VAL A 33 22.46 6.06 33.34
N GLU A 34 21.25 6.39 33.75
CA GLU A 34 20.91 6.58 35.18
C GLU A 34 19.81 5.61 35.56
N THR A 35 20.20 4.64 36.37
CA THR A 35 19.36 3.73 37.14
C THR A 35 18.69 4.49 38.28
N ARG A 36 17.38 4.34 38.45
CA ARG A 36 16.74 4.50 39.75
C ARG A 36 15.85 3.29 40.05
N HIS A 37 16.15 2.71 41.20
CA HIS A 37 15.58 1.52 41.79
C HIS A 37 14.49 1.92 42.81
N CYS A 38 13.67 0.93 43.18
CA CYS A 38 12.74 0.86 44.32
C CYS A 38 11.37 1.57 44.14
N GLY A 39 10.23 0.94 44.42
CA GLY A 39 9.98 -0.41 44.91
C GLY A 39 8.50 -0.65 45.28
N VAL A 40 8.23 -1.92 45.59
CA VAL A 40 7.26 -2.45 46.58
C VAL A 40 5.74 -2.38 46.27
N VAL A 41 5.16 -3.58 46.29
CA VAL A 41 3.74 -4.01 46.20
C VAL A 41 2.92 -3.53 47.44
N PRO A 42 1.56 -3.50 47.43
CA PRO A 42 0.80 -4.71 47.78
C PRO A 42 -0.55 -4.89 47.02
N PRO A 43 -1.19 -6.08 47.13
CA PRO A 43 -2.45 -6.45 46.45
C PRO A 43 -3.66 -6.46 47.40
N LYS A 44 -4.88 -6.28 46.87
CA LYS A 44 -6.18 -6.71 47.45
C LYS A 44 -7.21 -6.86 46.30
N SER A 45 -7.72 -8.04 45.93
CA SER A 45 -8.72 -8.93 46.59
C SER A 45 -10.07 -8.29 46.89
N GLY A 46 -11.17 -8.82 46.30
CA GLY A 46 -12.55 -8.48 46.66
C GLY A 46 -13.53 -8.73 45.50
N THR A 47 -14.04 -9.95 45.31
CA THR A 47 -15.40 -10.42 45.70
C THR A 47 -16.50 -10.17 44.67
N LYS A 48 -17.01 -11.30 44.11
CA LYS A 48 -18.32 -11.43 43.45
C LYS A 48 -19.46 -11.16 44.44
N PRO A 49 -20.68 -10.94 43.94
CA PRO A 49 -21.75 -11.85 44.34
C PRO A 49 -22.58 -12.40 43.17
N ASN A 50 -23.04 -13.64 43.37
CA ASN A 50 -24.09 -14.34 42.64
C ASN A 50 -25.46 -14.05 43.26
N GLY A 51 -26.50 -14.02 42.42
CA GLY A 51 -27.91 -14.33 42.74
C GLY A 51 -28.67 -14.36 41.40
N ARG A 52 -29.10 -15.52 40.86
CA ARG A 52 -30.32 -16.31 41.17
C ARG A 52 -31.53 -15.40 41.45
N GLY A 53 -32.69 -15.51 40.82
CA GLY A 53 -33.30 -16.38 39.82
C GLY A 53 -34.60 -15.67 39.37
N ALA A 54 -35.19 -15.95 38.21
CA ALA A 54 -36.16 -17.01 37.95
C ALA A 54 -37.39 -16.34 37.30
N GLY A 55 -38.07 -17.01 36.36
CA GLY A 55 -39.46 -16.68 36.02
C GLY A 55 -39.81 -16.58 34.54
N ASN A 56 -40.04 -17.76 33.95
CA ASN A 56 -40.76 -18.06 32.70
C ASN A 56 -41.88 -17.08 32.29
N ARG A 57 -42.01 -16.87 30.97
CA ARG A 57 -43.19 -17.25 30.14
C ARG A 57 -43.09 -16.73 28.69
N THR A 58 -42.88 -17.65 27.76
CA THR A 58 -43.56 -17.73 26.44
C THR A 58 -44.70 -18.76 26.61
N PRO A 59 -45.69 -18.96 25.71
CA PRO A 59 -45.75 -18.70 24.26
C PRO A 59 -47.06 -18.00 23.80
N ASP A 60 -47.15 -17.46 22.58
CA ASP A 60 -47.78 -18.04 21.37
C ASP A 60 -48.15 -16.82 20.48
N LEU A 61 -48.46 -16.85 19.18
CA LEU A 61 -48.19 -17.68 18.00
C LEU A 61 -48.99 -16.95 16.87
N MET A 62 -48.41 -16.84 15.68
CA MET A 62 -49.01 -16.51 14.35
C MET A 62 -49.51 -15.08 14.00
N ASP A 63 -48.69 -14.37 13.18
CA ASP A 63 -48.81 -14.14 11.71
C ASP A 63 -50.19 -13.84 11.05
N PRO A 64 -50.28 -13.34 9.79
CA PRO A 64 -49.43 -12.40 9.02
C PRO A 64 -50.27 -11.37 8.22
N ILE A 65 -49.83 -10.12 8.03
CA ILE A 65 -50.44 -9.24 7.00
C ILE A 65 -49.37 -8.46 6.22
N HIS A 66 -49.21 -8.90 4.97
CA HIS A 66 -48.92 -8.15 3.75
C HIS A 66 -47.95 -6.94 3.79
N ALA A 67 -46.73 -7.22 3.35
CA ALA A 67 -46.13 -6.63 2.14
C ALA A 67 -46.45 -5.17 1.80
N ARG A 68 -45.53 -4.27 2.17
CA ARG A 68 -44.99 -3.25 1.24
C ARG A 68 -43.49 -3.13 1.40
N CYS A 69 -42.77 -3.69 0.43
CA CYS A 69 -41.37 -3.40 0.16
C CYS A 69 -41.19 -1.89 -0.09
N HIS A 70 -40.77 -1.14 0.92
CA HIS A 70 -40.02 0.09 0.69
C HIS A 70 -38.55 -0.21 0.93
N PHE A 71 -37.80 -0.29 -0.18
CA PHE A 71 -36.34 -0.19 -0.18
C PHE A 71 -35.93 1.08 0.58
N ALA A 72 -35.62 0.94 1.86
CA ALA A 72 -34.87 1.94 2.61
C ALA A 72 -33.43 1.88 2.12
N THR A 73 -33.13 2.66 1.09
CA THR A 73 -31.76 2.92 0.67
C THR A 73 -31.00 3.53 1.86
N PRO A 74 -29.79 3.04 2.18
CA PRO A 74 -28.98 3.68 3.22
C PRO A 74 -28.67 5.11 2.77
N ARG A 75 -28.99 6.04 3.67
CA ARG A 75 -28.92 7.50 3.58
C ARG A 75 -27.47 8.00 3.45
N PHE A 76 -26.76 7.55 2.41
CA PHE A 76 -25.32 7.80 2.19
C PHE A 76 -25.02 8.65 0.95
N PHE A 77 -26.01 9.37 0.40
CA PHE A 77 -25.78 10.28 -0.73
C PHE A 77 -26.26 11.73 -0.53
N VAL A 78 -26.53 12.16 0.71
CA VAL A 78 -26.93 13.56 1.00
C VAL A 78 -26.11 14.18 2.13
N ARG A 79 -24.79 13.94 2.11
CA ARG A 79 -23.85 14.62 3.01
C ARG A 79 -22.61 15.17 2.32
N PHE A 80 -22.73 15.46 1.02
CA PHE A 80 -21.74 16.26 0.27
C PHE A 80 -22.25 17.66 -0.13
N ILE A 81 -23.50 18.00 0.19
CA ILE A 81 -24.10 19.32 -0.10
C ILE A 81 -24.16 20.21 1.17
N HIS A 82 -23.77 19.70 2.34
CA HIS A 82 -23.87 20.44 3.61
C HIS A 82 -22.52 20.96 4.16
N VAL A 83 -21.59 21.35 3.28
CA VAL A 83 -20.40 22.17 3.63
C VAL A 83 -20.19 23.32 2.62
N ILE A 84 -21.20 23.65 1.81
CA ILE A 84 -21.25 24.93 1.06
C ILE A 84 -22.60 25.57 1.36
N VAL A 85 -22.88 25.87 2.64
CA VAL A 85 -24.04 26.68 3.04
C VAL A 85 -23.62 27.89 3.90
N LEU A 86 -22.32 28.17 4.05
CA LEU A 86 -21.87 29.45 4.61
C LEU A 86 -20.88 30.08 3.63
N ASN A 87 -21.23 31.28 3.17
CA ASN A 87 -20.70 32.01 2.01
C ASN A 87 -21.20 31.58 0.63
N MET A 88 -22.50 31.29 0.53
CA MET A 88 -23.23 32.00 -0.52
C MET A 88 -23.35 33.46 -0.06
N GLU A 89 -22.30 34.26 -0.29
CA GLU A 89 -22.56 35.67 -0.56
C GLU A 89 -23.66 35.64 -1.61
N GLU A 90 -24.84 36.19 -1.27
CA GLU A 90 -25.87 36.45 -2.25
C GLU A 90 -25.15 37.00 -3.48
N ARG A 91 -25.27 36.34 -4.64
CA ARG A 91 -24.88 37.03 -5.85
C ARG A 91 -25.86 38.17 -5.96
N VAL A 92 -25.47 39.32 -5.42
CA VAL A 92 -26.18 40.58 -5.60
C VAL A 92 -26.08 40.84 -7.08
N TYR A 93 -27.09 40.39 -7.82
CA TYR A 93 -27.27 40.81 -9.20
C TYR A 93 -27.47 42.31 -9.11
N ARG A 94 -26.49 43.05 -9.62
CA ARG A 94 -26.47 44.52 -9.70
C ARG A 94 -27.49 45.01 -10.72
N ASN A 95 -28.72 44.53 -10.63
CA ASN A 95 -29.85 44.93 -11.44
C ASN A 95 -30.21 46.36 -11.00
N GLY A 96 -30.15 47.31 -11.93
CA GLY A 96 -30.47 48.72 -11.65
C GLY A 96 -29.27 49.68 -11.55
N ILE A 97 -28.01 49.20 -11.65
CA ILE A 97 -26.86 50.13 -11.75
C ILE A 97 -26.88 50.82 -13.11
N ARG A 98 -27.14 52.12 -13.11
CA ARG A 98 -26.97 52.97 -14.30
C ARG A 98 -25.50 53.30 -14.48
N HIS A 99 -24.90 52.71 -15.52
CA HIS A 99 -23.54 53.05 -15.91
C HIS A 99 -23.53 54.33 -16.77
N PRO A 100 -22.49 55.18 -16.64
CA PRO A 100 -22.34 56.36 -17.49
C PRO A 100 -22.34 55.99 -18.99
N PRO A 101 -22.87 56.84 -19.88
CA PRO A 101 -22.87 56.60 -21.33
C PRO A 101 -21.46 56.33 -21.90
N ARG A 102 -20.44 56.96 -21.32
CA ARG A 102 -19.02 56.74 -21.68
C ARG A 102 -18.60 55.28 -21.52
N THR A 103 -19.04 54.60 -20.46
CA THR A 103 -18.71 53.19 -20.19
C THR A 103 -19.23 52.26 -21.29
N LYS A 104 -20.43 52.53 -21.81
CA LYS A 104 -21.01 51.81 -22.96
C LYS A 104 -20.21 52.02 -24.23
N SER A 105 -19.79 53.25 -24.51
CA SER A 105 -18.93 53.57 -25.66
C SER A 105 -17.57 52.90 -25.56
N THR A 106 -16.95 52.89 -24.37
CA THR A 106 -15.69 52.18 -24.11
C THR A 106 -15.83 50.67 -24.28
N ALA A 107 -16.94 50.06 -23.86
CA ALA A 107 -17.20 48.64 -24.06
C ALA A 107 -17.25 48.27 -25.56
N ARG A 108 -17.93 49.08 -26.38
CA ARG A 108 -17.99 48.90 -27.83
C ARG A 108 -16.62 49.06 -28.48
N LEU A 109 -15.82 50.03 -28.04
CA LEU A 109 -14.44 50.20 -28.52
C LEU A 109 -13.57 48.99 -28.17
N LEU A 110 -13.63 48.49 -26.94
CA LEU A 110 -12.88 47.31 -26.52
C LEU A 110 -13.29 46.07 -27.32
N ARG A 111 -14.59 45.90 -27.61
CA ARG A 111 -15.04 44.80 -28.46
C ARG A 111 -14.46 44.87 -29.87
N ARG A 112 -14.48 46.05 -30.49
CA ARG A 112 -13.88 46.27 -31.82
C ARG A 112 -12.37 46.00 -31.85
N LYS A 113 -11.71 46.15 -30.70
CA LYS A 113 -10.27 45.84 -30.51
C LYS A 113 -9.99 44.36 -30.22
N GLY A 114 -10.98 43.46 -30.31
CA GLY A 114 -10.73 42.02 -30.10
C GLY A 114 -10.92 41.49 -28.69
N PHE A 115 -11.41 42.30 -27.74
CA PHE A 115 -11.63 41.84 -26.36
C PHE A 115 -12.92 40.98 -26.25
N THR A 116 -12.89 39.99 -25.38
CA THR A 116 -14.05 39.13 -25.06
C THR A 116 -14.99 39.82 -24.08
N HIS A 117 -16.27 39.44 -24.07
CA HIS A 117 -17.25 40.00 -23.13
C HIS A 117 -16.82 39.85 -21.65
N ARG A 118 -16.12 38.76 -21.31
CA ARG A 118 -15.57 38.55 -19.96
C ARG A 118 -14.44 39.53 -19.62
N GLU A 119 -13.52 39.76 -20.54
CA GLU A 119 -12.43 40.73 -20.34
C GLU A 119 -12.98 42.16 -20.24
N ILE A 120 -13.96 42.52 -21.07
CA ILE A 120 -14.65 43.81 -21.02
C ILE A 120 -15.36 43.99 -19.68
N ALA A 121 -16.07 42.96 -19.21
CA ALA A 121 -16.77 42.98 -17.92
C ALA A 121 -15.80 43.24 -16.75
N VAL A 122 -14.67 42.52 -16.71
CA VAL A 122 -13.63 42.71 -15.69
C VAL A 122 -13.00 44.11 -15.78
N LYS A 123 -12.66 44.56 -17.00
CA LYS A 123 -11.95 45.83 -17.22
C LYS A 123 -12.78 47.06 -16.90
N LEU A 124 -14.09 46.99 -17.11
CA LEU A 124 -15.01 48.10 -16.85
C LEU A 124 -15.79 47.95 -15.53
N GLY A 125 -15.60 46.86 -14.79
CA GLY A 125 -16.34 46.59 -13.56
C GLY A 125 -17.85 46.44 -13.76
N ILE A 126 -18.27 45.96 -14.94
CA ILE A 126 -19.68 45.80 -15.33
C ILE A 126 -20.09 44.33 -15.33
N SER A 127 -21.41 44.07 -15.35
CA SER A 127 -21.91 42.70 -15.49
C SER A 127 -21.60 42.12 -16.87
N LEU A 128 -21.47 40.79 -16.96
CA LEU A 128 -21.27 40.09 -18.24
C LEU A 128 -22.44 40.34 -19.21
N GLY A 129 -23.67 40.38 -18.68
CA GLY A 129 -24.88 40.66 -19.48
C GLY A 129 -24.89 42.10 -20.04
N SER A 130 -24.41 43.08 -19.26
CA SER A 130 -24.26 44.46 -19.74
C SER A 130 -23.22 44.57 -20.85
N ALA A 131 -22.08 43.86 -20.71
CA ALA A 131 -21.06 43.81 -21.75
C ALA A 131 -21.63 43.24 -23.06
N ASP A 132 -22.29 42.07 -22.99
CA ASP A 132 -22.89 41.40 -24.14
C ASP A 132 -23.96 42.25 -24.84
N LEU A 133 -24.90 42.81 -24.05
CA LEU A 133 -25.97 43.67 -24.57
C LEU A 133 -25.44 44.90 -25.32
N TRP A 134 -24.42 45.56 -24.78
CA TRP A 134 -23.89 46.79 -25.35
C TRP A 134 -23.04 46.57 -26.60
N THR A 135 -22.43 45.40 -26.71
CA THR A 135 -21.58 45.00 -27.83
C THR A 135 -22.29 44.11 -28.84
N LYS A 136 -23.60 43.88 -28.65
CA LYS A 136 -24.46 43.14 -29.57
C LYS A 136 -24.32 43.70 -31.00
N GLY A 137 -24.09 42.80 -31.95
CA GLY A 137 -23.86 43.13 -33.37
C GLY A 137 -22.40 43.42 -33.75
N ILE A 138 -21.46 43.48 -32.80
CA ILE A 138 -20.02 43.60 -33.11
C ILE A 138 -19.41 42.20 -33.18
N VAL A 139 -19.16 41.72 -34.39
CA VAL A 139 -18.50 40.43 -34.67
C VAL A 139 -16.98 40.63 -34.73
N LEU A 140 -16.23 39.69 -34.13
CA LEU A 140 -14.77 39.70 -34.17
C LEU A 140 -14.27 39.11 -35.49
N THR A 141 -13.21 39.68 -36.05
CA THR A 141 -12.54 39.14 -37.24
C THR A 141 -11.86 37.81 -36.95
N SER A 142 -11.56 37.01 -37.98
CA SER A 142 -10.88 35.72 -37.83
C SER A 142 -9.52 35.86 -37.13
N GLU A 143 -8.77 36.92 -37.42
CA GLU A 143 -7.51 37.26 -36.76
C GLU A 143 -7.71 37.54 -35.26
N GLN A 144 -8.69 38.37 -34.90
CA GLN A 144 -9.02 38.66 -33.51
C GLN A 144 -9.51 37.42 -32.75
N GLN A 145 -10.25 36.53 -33.41
CA GLN A 145 -10.67 35.26 -32.83
C GLN A 145 -9.47 34.35 -32.57
N HIS A 146 -8.49 34.31 -33.49
CA HIS A 146 -7.24 33.59 -33.31
C HIS A 146 -6.42 34.15 -32.15
N GLU A 147 -6.28 35.47 -32.02
CA GLU A 147 -5.61 36.08 -30.87
C GLU A 147 -6.29 35.74 -29.54
N VAL A 148 -7.63 35.76 -29.49
CA VAL A 148 -8.39 35.34 -28.31
C VAL A 148 -8.11 33.88 -27.98
N PHE A 149 -8.00 33.00 -28.98
CA PHE A 149 -7.65 31.61 -28.79
C PHE A 149 -6.25 31.46 -28.21
N VAL A 150 -5.24 32.11 -28.80
CA VAL A 150 -3.85 32.09 -28.33
C VAL A 150 -3.78 32.56 -26.87
N ARG A 151 -4.38 33.72 -26.54
CA ARG A 151 -4.41 34.25 -25.16
C ARG A 151 -5.07 33.31 -24.14
N ARG A 152 -6.04 32.47 -24.55
CA ARG A 152 -6.71 31.51 -23.67
C ARG A 152 -5.91 30.23 -23.47
N THR A 153 -5.26 29.76 -24.54
CA THR A 153 -4.53 28.50 -24.56
C THR A 153 -3.13 28.66 -23.95
N GLU A 154 -2.45 29.75 -24.28
CA GLU A 154 -1.11 30.06 -23.80
C GLU A 154 -1.15 30.82 -22.47
N LYS A 155 -1.33 30.08 -21.38
CA LYS A 155 -1.29 30.66 -20.03
C LYS A 155 0.15 31.02 -19.65
N VAL A 156 0.43 32.30 -19.48
CA VAL A 156 1.71 32.77 -18.94
C VAL A 156 1.74 32.63 -17.42
N TYR A 157 2.58 31.73 -16.92
CA TYR A 157 2.75 31.50 -15.48
C TYR A 157 3.95 32.27 -14.92
N THR A 158 3.69 33.51 -14.49
CA THR A 158 4.70 34.34 -13.81
C THR A 158 5.18 33.71 -12.49
N PRO A 159 6.41 33.99 -12.02
CA PRO A 159 6.91 33.46 -10.73
C PRO A 159 5.95 33.72 -9.56
N ALA A 160 5.37 34.92 -9.49
CA ALA A 160 4.37 35.28 -8.48
C ALA A 160 3.08 34.45 -8.60
N LEU A 161 2.57 34.23 -9.82
CA LEU A 161 1.40 33.38 -10.03
C LEU A 161 1.67 31.91 -9.66
N ARG A 162 2.85 31.39 -10.01
CA ARG A 162 3.30 30.05 -9.62
C ARG A 162 3.36 29.90 -8.10
N ALA A 163 3.94 30.86 -7.40
CA ALA A 163 4.00 30.87 -5.94
C ALA A 163 2.61 30.88 -5.30
N ARG A 164 1.69 31.70 -5.85
CA ARG A 164 0.29 31.77 -5.39
C ARG A 164 -0.46 30.45 -5.61
N ILE A 165 -0.33 29.84 -6.79
CA ILE A 165 -0.93 28.53 -7.09
C ILE A 165 -0.35 27.48 -6.14
N ALA A 166 0.97 27.42 -5.94
CA ALA A 166 1.61 26.46 -5.05
C ALA A 166 1.15 26.62 -3.58
N ARG A 167 0.98 27.86 -3.10
CA ARG A 167 0.42 28.13 -1.77
C ARG A 167 -1.02 27.64 -1.66
N ARG A 168 -1.86 27.94 -2.65
CA ARG A 168 -3.27 27.51 -2.68
C ARG A 168 -3.38 25.99 -2.76
N SER A 169 -2.60 25.35 -3.63
CA SER A 169 -2.56 23.89 -3.75
C SER A 169 -2.12 23.21 -2.46
N ARG A 170 -1.14 23.77 -1.74
CA ARG A 170 -0.76 23.25 -0.42
C ARG A 170 -1.94 23.27 0.55
N ILE A 171 -2.71 24.35 0.61
CA ILE A 171 -3.84 24.46 1.54
C ILE A 171 -4.98 23.52 1.12
N VAL A 172 -5.36 23.54 -0.16
CA VAL A 172 -6.54 22.81 -0.67
C VAL A 172 -6.26 21.31 -0.79
N LEU A 173 -5.05 20.93 -1.20
CA LEU A 173 -4.70 19.52 -1.43
C LEU A 173 -4.02 18.85 -0.23
N ALA A 174 -3.56 19.59 0.80
CA ALA A 174 -2.96 18.97 1.98
C ALA A 174 -3.84 17.91 2.65
N PRO A 175 -5.16 18.10 2.82
CA PRO A 175 -6.03 17.07 3.38
C PRO A 175 -6.09 15.79 2.53
N TYR A 176 -5.93 15.92 1.20
CA TYR A 176 -6.00 14.79 0.26
C TYR A 176 -4.65 14.09 0.06
N LEU A 177 -3.55 14.84 0.20
CA LEU A 177 -2.19 14.33 0.07
C LEU A 177 -1.64 13.77 1.39
N PHE A 178 -2.08 14.32 2.53
CA PHE A 178 -1.61 13.97 3.88
C PHE A 178 -2.71 13.49 4.82
N GLY A 179 -3.93 13.25 4.32
CA GLY A 179 -4.98 12.62 5.11
C GLY A 179 -4.49 11.26 5.62
N LYS A 180 -4.10 11.19 6.90
CA LYS A 180 -3.80 9.96 7.62
C LYS A 180 -5.04 9.07 7.52
N LYS A 181 -5.06 8.17 6.53
CA LYS A 181 -6.18 7.24 6.30
C LYS A 181 -6.40 6.29 7.47
N TYR A 182 -5.42 6.13 8.34
CA TYR A 182 -5.47 5.22 9.48
C TYR A 182 -4.82 5.88 10.69
N THR A 183 -5.49 5.81 11.83
CA THR A 183 -4.88 6.11 13.13
C THR A 183 -3.96 4.96 13.56
N ARG A 184 -3.16 5.17 14.60
CA ARG A 184 -2.30 4.10 15.15
C ARG A 184 -3.18 2.94 15.63
N GLU A 185 -4.30 3.26 16.24
CA GLU A 185 -5.28 2.34 16.82
C GLU A 185 -6.00 1.54 15.72
N ASP A 186 -6.37 2.18 14.61
CA ASP A 186 -7.00 1.48 13.46
C ASP A 186 -6.08 0.41 12.88
N LEU A 187 -4.78 0.70 12.81
CA LEU A 187 -3.78 -0.23 12.32
C LEU A 187 -3.59 -1.43 13.26
N LEU A 188 -3.61 -1.21 14.58
CA LEU A 188 -3.57 -2.31 15.56
C LEU A 188 -4.82 -3.17 15.49
N LYS A 189 -6.01 -2.55 15.44
CA LYS A 189 -7.29 -3.27 15.28
C LYS A 189 -7.32 -4.14 14.03
N LYS A 190 -6.69 -3.69 12.94
CA LYS A 190 -6.55 -4.51 11.72
C LYS A 190 -5.74 -5.77 11.95
N ILE A 191 -4.61 -5.68 12.66
CA ILE A 191 -3.78 -6.84 13.01
C ILE A 191 -4.57 -7.82 13.89
N GLN A 192 -5.22 -7.29 14.93
CA GLN A 192 -6.01 -8.10 15.87
C GLN A 192 -7.20 -8.78 15.19
N LYS A 193 -7.93 -8.06 14.33
CA LYS A 193 -9.04 -8.62 13.57
C LYS A 193 -8.59 -9.75 12.65
N PHE A 194 -7.48 -9.57 11.95
CA PHE A 194 -6.91 -10.64 11.12
C PHE A 194 -6.55 -11.87 11.94
N PHE A 195 -5.94 -11.66 13.11
CA PHE A 195 -5.60 -12.76 14.01
C PHE A 195 -6.86 -13.52 14.48
N GLN A 196 -7.94 -12.80 14.80
CA GLN A 196 -9.22 -13.42 15.19
C GLN A 196 -9.85 -14.23 14.04
N GLU A 197 -9.76 -13.74 12.80
CA GLU A 197 -10.37 -14.40 11.64
C GLU A 197 -9.54 -15.61 11.14
N CYS A 198 -8.21 -15.50 11.18
CA CYS A 198 -7.31 -16.47 10.56
C CYS A 198 -6.52 -17.32 11.57
N GLY A 199 -6.58 -17.03 12.87
CA GLY A 199 -5.85 -17.74 13.92
C GLY A 199 -4.32 -17.57 13.85
N ARG A 200 -3.82 -16.63 13.05
CA ARG A 200 -2.38 -16.41 12.82
C ARG A 200 -2.05 -14.94 12.60
N ILE A 201 -0.78 -14.61 12.73
CA ILE A 201 -0.28 -13.25 12.48
C ILE A 201 -0.26 -12.97 10.96
N PRO A 202 -0.72 -11.78 10.52
CA PRO A 202 -0.69 -11.42 9.11
C PRO A 202 0.73 -11.15 8.61
N PHE A 203 0.98 -11.51 7.34
CA PHE A 203 2.13 -11.01 6.61
C PHE A 203 1.92 -9.56 6.15
N LYS A 204 3.03 -8.85 5.99
CA LYS A 204 3.08 -7.45 5.52
C LYS A 204 2.28 -7.18 4.25
N ARG A 205 2.18 -8.17 3.35
CA ARG A 205 1.46 -8.05 2.07
C ARG A 205 -0.05 -8.26 2.19
N GLU A 206 -0.53 -8.89 3.27
CA GLU A 206 -1.93 -9.30 3.42
C GLU A 206 -2.84 -8.16 3.89
N LEU A 207 -2.37 -7.29 4.78
CA LEU A 207 -3.18 -6.17 5.29
C LEU A 207 -3.11 -4.89 4.44
N GLY A 208 -2.26 -4.89 3.41
CA GLY A 208 -1.94 -3.69 2.64
C GLY A 208 -1.45 -2.54 3.54
N ASN A 209 -1.51 -1.30 3.04
CA ASN A 209 -1.22 -0.09 3.83
C ASN A 209 0.17 -0.07 4.50
N THR A 210 1.15 -0.77 3.91
CA THR A 210 2.54 -0.88 4.38
C THR A 210 3.16 0.45 4.81
N ARG A 211 2.86 1.52 4.06
CA ARG A 211 3.35 2.86 4.37
C ARG A 211 2.78 3.39 5.69
N ALA A 212 1.49 3.20 5.95
CA ALA A 212 0.86 3.63 7.19
C ALA A 212 1.45 2.88 8.41
N PHE A 213 1.65 1.57 8.30
CA PHE A 213 2.32 0.80 9.36
C PHE A 213 3.75 1.29 9.62
N ARG A 214 4.52 1.59 8.56
CA ARG A 214 5.87 2.15 8.70
C ARG A 214 5.85 3.53 9.33
N ASP A 215 4.95 4.41 8.88
CA ASP A 215 4.90 5.79 9.34
C ASP A 215 4.44 5.90 10.81
N HIS A 216 3.64 4.96 11.31
CA HIS A 216 3.16 4.94 12.70
C HIS A 216 4.02 4.11 13.68
N PHE A 217 4.67 3.03 13.22
CA PHE A 217 5.38 2.08 14.08
C PHE A 217 6.86 1.89 13.71
N GLY A 218 7.34 2.51 12.63
CA GLY A 218 8.70 2.36 12.11
C GLY A 218 8.92 1.06 11.34
N SER A 219 8.48 -0.08 11.87
CA SER A 219 8.62 -1.40 11.22
C SER A 219 7.37 -2.27 11.37
N TRP A 220 7.25 -3.29 10.52
CA TRP A 220 6.16 -4.28 10.61
C TRP A 220 6.21 -5.04 11.94
N ASN A 221 7.39 -5.52 12.34
CA ASN A 221 7.57 -6.26 13.58
C ASN A 221 7.24 -5.40 14.80
N ALA A 222 7.58 -4.10 14.77
CA ALA A 222 7.17 -3.17 15.82
C ALA A 222 5.64 -2.99 15.88
N ALA A 223 4.94 -2.99 14.74
CA ALA A 223 3.49 -2.97 14.71
C ALA A 223 2.87 -4.25 15.28
N ILE A 224 3.43 -5.43 14.96
CA ILE A 224 2.98 -6.72 15.51
C ILE A 224 3.18 -6.77 17.03
N LYS A 225 4.37 -6.36 17.52
CA LYS A 225 4.64 -6.23 18.97
C LYS A 225 3.67 -5.27 19.65
N ALA A 226 3.44 -4.10 19.04
CA ALA A 226 2.50 -3.12 19.57
C ALA A 226 1.03 -3.61 19.56
N ALA A 227 0.70 -4.59 18.70
CA ALA A 227 -0.61 -5.24 18.68
C ALA A 227 -0.76 -6.33 19.76
N GLY A 228 0.31 -6.63 20.51
CA GLY A 228 0.34 -7.64 21.57
C GLY A 228 0.76 -9.03 21.11
N PHE A 229 1.39 -9.16 19.93
CA PHE A 229 1.80 -10.44 19.37
C PHE A 229 3.32 -10.53 19.19
N GLU A 230 3.86 -11.75 19.27
CA GLU A 230 5.26 -12.01 18.93
C GLU A 230 5.44 -12.01 17.41
N PRO A 231 6.33 -11.18 16.84
CA PRO A 231 6.51 -11.11 15.40
C PRO A 231 7.02 -12.44 14.84
N ASN A 232 6.51 -12.82 13.66
CA ASN A 232 6.99 -14.03 12.98
C ASN A 232 8.52 -13.97 12.86
N PRO A 233 9.22 -14.99 13.40
CA PRO A 233 10.66 -14.97 13.40
C PRO A 233 11.18 -14.99 11.95
N VAL A 234 12.25 -14.23 11.71
CA VAL A 234 12.81 -13.96 10.38
C VAL A 234 13.66 -15.15 9.89
N TYR A 235 13.19 -16.38 10.11
CA TYR A 235 13.93 -17.57 9.72
C TYR A 235 14.00 -17.73 8.20
N PHE A 236 12.96 -17.31 7.48
CA PHE A 236 12.80 -17.54 6.04
C PHE A 236 13.35 -16.45 5.13
N ALA A 237 13.72 -15.28 5.66
CA ALA A 237 13.99 -14.09 4.84
C ALA A 237 15.46 -13.72 4.73
N LYS A 238 16.36 -14.47 5.37
CA LYS A 238 17.79 -14.22 5.33
C LYS A 238 18.47 -15.36 4.57
N LYS A 239 19.02 -15.03 3.40
CA LYS A 239 19.91 -15.93 2.66
C LYS A 239 21.20 -16.12 3.45
N VAL A 240 21.68 -17.34 3.51
CA VAL A 240 22.91 -17.71 4.22
C VAL A 240 23.77 -18.62 3.35
N ILE A 241 25.05 -18.69 3.67
CA ILE A 241 25.98 -19.64 3.08
C ILE A 241 26.27 -20.67 4.16
N ALA A 242 26.03 -21.94 3.88
CA ALA A 242 26.31 -23.04 4.78
C ALA A 242 27.83 -23.34 4.84
N SER A 243 28.22 -24.17 5.79
CA SER A 243 29.62 -24.51 6.09
C SER A 243 30.36 -25.18 4.92
N ASP A 244 29.65 -25.88 4.03
CA ASP A 244 30.20 -26.48 2.81
C ASP A 244 30.20 -25.54 1.59
N GLY A 245 29.68 -24.31 1.74
CA GLY A 245 29.57 -23.30 0.70
C GLY A 245 28.22 -23.27 -0.04
N HIS A 246 27.26 -24.12 0.30
CA HIS A 246 25.93 -24.07 -0.28
C HIS A 246 25.20 -22.76 0.06
N LYS A 247 24.54 -22.18 -0.96
CA LYS A 247 23.70 -20.98 -0.79
C LYS A 247 22.29 -21.42 -0.42
N CYS A 248 21.87 -21.07 0.78
CA CYS A 248 20.54 -21.35 1.32
C CYS A 248 19.66 -20.10 1.27
N ASP A 249 18.38 -20.26 0.96
CA ASP A 249 17.43 -19.15 0.86
C ASP A 249 16.89 -18.73 2.24
N SER A 250 17.08 -19.57 3.25
CA SER A 250 16.70 -19.33 4.65
C SER A 250 17.76 -19.79 5.66
N ILE A 251 17.67 -19.28 6.89
CA ILE A 251 18.55 -19.68 8.00
C ILE A 251 18.34 -21.16 8.36
N LEU A 252 17.09 -21.62 8.33
CA LEU A 252 16.72 -22.99 8.68
C LEU A 252 17.25 -23.99 7.64
N GLU A 253 17.20 -23.66 6.35
CA GLU A 253 17.91 -24.44 5.32
C GLU A 253 19.40 -24.54 5.65
N GLY A 254 20.05 -23.43 6.01
CA GLY A 254 21.46 -23.47 6.41
C GLY A 254 21.75 -24.39 7.60
N LEU A 255 20.84 -24.46 8.59
CA LEU A 255 21.00 -25.37 9.72
C LEU A 255 20.86 -26.85 9.33
N VAL A 256 19.94 -27.17 8.42
CA VAL A 256 19.78 -28.53 7.88
C VAL A 256 21.01 -28.93 7.06
N ASP A 257 21.48 -28.02 6.21
CA ASP A 257 22.68 -28.20 5.39
C ASP A 257 23.93 -28.46 6.25
N ASP A 258 24.17 -27.60 7.25
CA ASP A 258 25.28 -27.77 8.19
C ASP A 258 25.17 -29.08 8.97
N TRP A 259 23.95 -29.55 9.26
CA TRP A 259 23.75 -30.84 9.92
C TRP A 259 24.11 -32.00 8.99
N LEU A 260 23.70 -31.96 7.72
CA LEU A 260 24.08 -32.97 6.72
C LEU A 260 25.60 -33.01 6.53
N THR A 261 26.21 -31.82 6.41
CA THR A 261 27.67 -31.65 6.30
C THR A 261 28.40 -32.21 7.52
N ARG A 262 27.99 -31.86 8.74
CA ARG A 262 28.62 -32.35 9.98
C ARG A 262 28.54 -33.86 10.15
N ASN A 263 27.49 -34.49 9.62
CA ASN A 263 27.32 -35.94 9.65
C ASN A 263 27.92 -36.65 8.42
N HIS A 264 28.68 -35.92 7.58
CA HIS A 264 29.33 -36.46 6.38
C HIS A 264 28.36 -37.11 5.38
N ILE A 265 27.14 -36.57 5.28
CA ILE A 265 26.12 -37.06 4.34
C ILE A 265 26.24 -36.27 3.03
N PRO A 266 26.61 -36.93 1.91
CA PRO A 266 26.68 -36.26 0.61
C PRO A 266 25.29 -35.80 0.18
N HIS A 267 25.13 -34.50 -0.03
CA HIS A 267 23.87 -33.91 -0.39
C HIS A 267 24.05 -32.79 -1.41
N SER A 268 22.98 -32.46 -2.12
CA SER A 268 22.97 -31.42 -3.15
C SER A 268 21.72 -30.55 -3.03
N ARG A 269 21.82 -29.29 -3.43
CA ARG A 269 20.72 -28.32 -3.43
C ARG A 269 19.98 -28.30 -4.77
N GLY A 270 18.70 -27.92 -4.71
CA GLY A 270 17.95 -27.50 -5.90
C GLY A 270 17.48 -28.63 -6.81
N PHE A 271 17.22 -29.81 -6.23
CA PHE A 271 16.63 -30.96 -6.91
C PHE A 271 15.33 -30.58 -7.60
N ARG A 272 15.13 -30.99 -8.86
CA ARG A 272 13.97 -30.59 -9.66
C ARG A 272 12.91 -31.69 -9.66
N TYR A 273 11.66 -31.30 -9.47
CA TYR A 273 10.51 -32.19 -9.65
C TYR A 273 10.20 -32.35 -11.15
N GLY A 274 10.93 -33.24 -11.82
CA GLY A 274 10.78 -33.53 -13.24
C GLY A 274 11.00 -32.29 -14.12
N SER A 275 10.14 -32.09 -15.11
CA SER A 275 10.17 -30.94 -16.02
C SER A 275 9.53 -29.67 -15.45
N THR A 276 9.11 -29.68 -14.19
CA THR A 276 8.44 -28.52 -13.58
C THR A 276 9.43 -27.45 -13.11
N ARG A 277 8.90 -26.27 -12.80
CA ARG A 277 9.68 -25.20 -12.14
C ARG A 277 9.89 -25.44 -10.64
N LEU A 278 9.24 -26.45 -10.06
CA LEU A 278 9.33 -26.76 -8.64
C LEU A 278 10.68 -27.37 -8.32
N ARG A 279 11.26 -26.94 -7.21
CA ARG A 279 12.51 -27.47 -6.68
C ARG A 279 12.30 -27.92 -5.26
N ALA A 280 13.06 -28.93 -4.87
CA ALA A 280 13.23 -29.31 -3.49
C ALA A 280 14.48 -28.64 -2.91
N ASP A 281 14.49 -28.55 -1.59
CA ASP A 281 15.58 -27.98 -0.83
C ASP A 281 16.85 -28.82 -0.96
N PHE A 282 16.80 -30.07 -0.53
CA PHE A 282 17.96 -30.96 -0.54
C PHE A 282 17.63 -32.28 -1.23
N PHE A 283 18.65 -32.86 -1.84
CA PHE A 283 18.66 -34.22 -2.32
C PHE A 283 19.85 -34.96 -1.76
N VAL A 284 19.56 -36.08 -1.11
CA VAL A 284 20.52 -37.01 -0.53
C VAL A 284 20.47 -38.28 -1.38
N TYR A 285 21.62 -38.65 -1.93
CA TYR A 285 21.74 -39.85 -2.76
C TYR A 285 21.43 -41.12 -1.94
N PRO A 286 20.75 -42.14 -2.52
CA PRO A 286 20.34 -42.28 -3.92
C PRO A 286 18.96 -41.73 -4.28
N ASN A 287 18.03 -41.63 -3.32
CA ASN A 287 16.63 -41.37 -3.63
C ASN A 287 15.88 -40.57 -2.54
N ILE A 288 16.59 -39.84 -1.69
CA ILE A 288 15.99 -39.11 -0.58
C ILE A 288 15.90 -37.63 -0.93
N VAL A 289 14.70 -37.08 -0.84
CA VAL A 289 14.42 -35.66 -1.05
C VAL A 289 14.03 -35.08 0.30
N VAL A 290 14.75 -34.07 0.77
CA VAL A 290 14.43 -33.37 2.02
C VAL A 290 13.90 -31.98 1.67
N GLU A 291 12.71 -31.68 2.15
CA GLU A 291 12.02 -30.42 1.92
C GLU A 291 11.73 -29.71 3.23
N PHE A 292 12.08 -28.43 3.32
CA PHE A 292 11.77 -27.64 4.49
C PHE A 292 10.52 -26.78 4.27
N PHE A 293 9.45 -27.14 4.96
CA PHE A 293 8.13 -26.55 4.83
C PHE A 293 7.87 -25.42 5.82
N GLY A 294 8.59 -24.31 5.64
CA GLY A 294 8.50 -23.13 6.52
C GLY A 294 7.16 -22.40 6.59
N LEU A 295 6.20 -22.71 5.71
CA LEU A 295 4.91 -22.01 5.57
C LEU A 295 3.72 -22.97 5.51
N ALA A 296 3.85 -24.18 6.08
CA ALA A 296 2.78 -25.16 6.06
C ALA A 296 1.48 -24.65 6.71
N GLY A 297 0.36 -24.86 6.04
CA GLY A 297 -0.98 -24.51 6.54
C GLY A 297 -1.42 -23.05 6.34
N VAL A 298 -0.62 -22.19 5.70
CA VAL A 298 -0.88 -20.74 5.67
C VAL A 298 -1.76 -20.28 4.49
N HIS A 299 -1.82 -21.04 3.38
CA HIS A 299 -2.55 -20.63 2.16
C HIS A 299 -3.04 -21.83 1.31
N LYS A 300 -4.28 -21.80 0.78
CA LYS A 300 -4.88 -22.90 -0.01
C LYS A 300 -4.07 -23.37 -1.24
N ASN A 301 -3.30 -22.47 -1.85
CA ASN A 301 -2.41 -22.82 -2.98
C ASN A 301 -1.23 -23.71 -2.55
N TYR A 302 -0.87 -23.69 -1.28
CA TYR A 302 0.26 -24.44 -0.72
C TYR A 302 -0.02 -25.94 -0.68
N ASP A 303 -1.19 -26.33 -0.18
CA ASP A 303 -1.60 -27.73 -0.06
C ASP A 303 -1.61 -28.45 -1.42
N ARG A 304 -1.99 -27.72 -2.47
CA ARG A 304 -1.96 -28.23 -3.85
C ARG A 304 -0.54 -28.55 -4.31
N LEU A 305 0.43 -27.68 -4.02
CA LEU A 305 1.83 -27.88 -4.38
C LEU A 305 2.44 -29.04 -3.60
N LEU A 306 2.11 -29.14 -2.31
CA LEU A 306 2.61 -30.20 -1.43
C LEU A 306 2.07 -31.57 -1.86
N LYS A 307 0.78 -31.66 -2.20
CA LYS A 307 0.18 -32.87 -2.79
C LYS A 307 0.87 -33.26 -4.11
N ALA A 308 1.16 -32.30 -4.97
CA ALA A 308 1.87 -32.58 -6.23
C ALA A 308 3.29 -33.13 -6.01
N LYS A 309 4.03 -32.59 -5.03
CA LYS A 309 5.36 -33.07 -4.64
C LYS A 309 5.33 -34.50 -4.10
N ARG A 310 4.41 -34.80 -3.17
CA ARG A 310 4.22 -36.16 -2.62
C ARG A 310 3.93 -37.18 -3.73
N VAL A 311 2.99 -36.85 -4.63
CA VAL A 311 2.63 -37.72 -5.77
C VAL A 311 3.82 -37.93 -6.71
N PHE A 312 4.62 -36.89 -6.97
CA PHE A 312 5.82 -37.03 -7.80
C PHE A 312 6.84 -37.99 -7.16
N CYS A 313 7.14 -37.80 -5.88
CA CYS A 313 8.10 -38.64 -5.18
C CYS A 313 7.65 -40.12 -5.15
N GLN A 314 6.39 -40.37 -4.81
CA GLN A 314 5.81 -41.71 -4.82
C GLN A 314 5.90 -42.39 -6.20
N ARG A 315 5.57 -41.66 -7.27
CA ARG A 315 5.60 -42.20 -8.64
C ARG A 315 7.00 -42.51 -9.16
N ASN A 316 8.03 -41.83 -8.66
CA ASN A 316 9.40 -41.95 -9.15
C ASN A 316 10.33 -42.66 -8.15
N GLY A 317 9.79 -43.23 -7.07
CA GLY A 317 10.57 -43.99 -6.09
C GLY A 317 11.45 -43.14 -5.16
N TYR A 318 11.16 -41.84 -5.02
CA TYR A 318 11.85 -40.98 -4.06
C TYR A 318 11.18 -41.01 -2.69
N ARG A 319 11.97 -41.07 -1.62
CA ARG A 319 11.51 -40.88 -0.24
C ARG A 319 11.53 -39.39 0.07
N LEU A 320 10.35 -38.78 0.19
CA LEU A 320 10.20 -37.38 0.59
C LEU A 320 10.20 -37.27 2.11
N ILE A 321 11.12 -36.49 2.67
CA ILE A 321 11.17 -36.12 4.08
C ILE A 321 10.72 -34.67 4.19
N GLU A 322 9.71 -34.45 5.01
CA GLU A 322 9.07 -33.15 5.21
C GLU A 322 9.54 -32.61 6.57
N LEU A 323 10.28 -31.50 6.58
CA LEU A 323 10.76 -30.85 7.81
C LEU A 323 9.95 -29.58 8.08
N TYR A 324 9.62 -29.35 9.35
CA TYR A 324 8.88 -28.20 9.84
C TYR A 324 9.68 -27.40 10.87
N ILE A 325 9.19 -26.20 11.21
CA ILE A 325 9.87 -25.31 12.17
C ILE A 325 10.04 -26.00 13.53
N ASP A 326 9.00 -26.70 13.98
CA ASP A 326 8.96 -27.38 15.28
C ASP A 326 9.99 -28.53 15.37
N ASP A 327 10.45 -29.04 14.21
CA ASP A 327 11.49 -30.07 14.16
C ASP A 327 12.90 -29.48 14.34
N LEU A 328 13.05 -28.18 14.12
CA LEU A 328 14.33 -27.47 14.14
C LEU A 328 14.50 -26.61 15.38
N LEU A 329 13.40 -26.18 16.01
CA LEU A 329 13.39 -25.21 17.09
C LEU A 329 12.38 -25.59 18.18
N PRO A 330 12.64 -25.28 19.47
CA PRO A 330 13.79 -24.54 20.00
C PRO A 330 15.07 -25.38 20.16
N LYS A 331 14.94 -26.70 20.23
CA LYS A 331 16.05 -27.66 20.19
C LYS A 331 15.84 -28.51 18.94
N SER A 332 16.86 -28.66 18.10
CA SER A 332 16.77 -29.44 16.87
C SER A 332 16.57 -30.92 17.17
N CYS A 333 15.53 -31.55 16.62
CA CYS A 333 15.32 -33.00 16.63
C CYS A 333 15.70 -33.65 15.28
N LEU A 334 16.61 -33.01 14.54
CA LEU A 334 17.12 -33.54 13.27
C LEU A 334 17.75 -34.92 13.42
N ASP A 335 18.34 -35.24 14.57
CA ASP A 335 18.87 -36.57 14.83
C ASP A 335 17.77 -37.64 14.89
N ASP A 336 16.57 -37.32 15.36
CA ASP A 336 15.46 -38.29 15.42
C ASP A 336 14.85 -38.53 14.03
N ILE A 337 14.82 -37.49 13.19
CA ILE A 337 14.18 -37.54 11.87
C ILE A 337 15.14 -38.02 10.79
N LEU A 338 16.37 -37.50 10.77
CA LEU A 338 17.39 -37.75 9.77
C LEU A 338 18.47 -38.71 10.28
N GLY A 339 18.43 -39.15 11.54
CA GLY A 339 19.47 -40.02 12.13
C GLY A 339 19.70 -41.32 11.38
N PHE A 340 18.66 -41.87 10.76
CA PHE A 340 18.78 -43.06 9.92
C PHE A 340 19.70 -42.87 8.70
N LEU A 341 20.03 -41.63 8.32
CA LEU A 341 20.99 -41.33 7.26
C LEU A 341 22.45 -41.52 7.70
N LYS A 342 22.71 -41.59 9.01
CA LYS A 342 24.05 -41.82 9.56
C LYS A 342 24.48 -43.28 9.42
N GLU A 343 23.51 -44.19 9.35
CA GLU A 343 23.73 -45.62 9.20
C GLU A 343 24.11 -45.89 7.74
N LYS A 344 25.34 -46.33 7.51
CA LYS A 344 25.74 -46.80 6.18
C LYS A 344 24.93 -48.05 5.87
N PRO A 345 24.34 -48.20 4.67
CA PRO A 345 23.90 -49.50 4.23
C PRO A 345 25.12 -50.44 4.24
N GLU A 346 24.98 -51.58 4.91
CA GLU A 346 25.97 -52.66 4.94
C GLU A 346 26.42 -53.10 3.54
#